data_AF-A0A940TZ75-F1
#
_entry.id   AF-A0A940TZ75-F1
#
_cell.length_a   1.000
_cell.length_b   1.000
_cell.length_c   1.000
_cell.angle_alpha   90.00
_cell.angle_beta   90.00
_cell.angle_gamma   90.00
#
_symmetry.space_group_name_H-M   'P 1'
#
loop_
_entity.id
_entity.type
_entity.pdbx_description
1 polymer ?
#
loop_
_entity_poly.entity_id
_entity_poly.type
_entity_poly.pdbx_seq_one_letter_code
_entity_poly.pdbx_strand_id
1 'polypeptide(L)'
;MILDTPVQGQRFLAPEVIQTSEMDCGPAALKSILEGFGIPVNYGRLREACQTDVDGTSINTIEDLAVQLGLQAEQVMLPVDHILLAETQALPALVVVRLPNGMTHFLVVWGRFGNYLQIMDPATGRRWPTWRRFQDELYIHSFPVPAEAWREWAGTQGFLAPLSRRLGDLQVPEDRIRELIDSASQDLSWRSLASLDAATRMVAAIVRSRGLETGEQAGKVISRFYELNRHQAVPAEFRQSDASEFTQLPGEGLQIPETYWSVLPLASAESEAGEPADAQRLVLRGAVLVQPEAARGLSPDLEAALGEPEYRPLHSVWNALRQDGLLTPTLLLLAVALATMGVMVEA
;
A
#
# COMPACT_ATOMS: atom_id res chain seq x y z
N MET A 1 -17.58 -0.20 -16.30
CA MET A 1 -17.48 -0.31 -14.84
C MET A 1 -16.44 -1.37 -14.56
N ILE A 2 -15.18 -0.96 -14.42
CA ILE A 2 -14.09 -1.89 -14.11
C ILE A 2 -14.14 -2.04 -12.59
N LEU A 3 -14.71 -3.15 -12.14
CA LEU A 3 -14.47 -3.68 -10.81
C LEU A 3 -13.18 -4.48 -10.95
N ASP A 4 -12.18 -4.20 -10.12
CA ASP A 4 -11.08 -5.15 -9.98
C ASP A 4 -11.69 -6.48 -9.53
N THR A 5 -11.32 -7.57 -10.20
CA THR A 5 -11.86 -8.89 -9.88
C THR A 5 -11.47 -9.24 -8.44
N PRO A 6 -12.43 -9.54 -7.54
CA PRO A 6 -12.11 -9.85 -6.16
C PRO A 6 -11.18 -11.07 -6.09
N VAL A 7 -10.17 -10.99 -5.22
CA VAL A 7 -9.25 -12.11 -4.97
C VAL A 7 -10.06 -13.29 -4.41
N GLN A 8 -9.74 -14.52 -4.80
CA GLN A 8 -10.48 -15.70 -4.36
C GLN A 8 -10.47 -15.81 -2.82
N GLY A 9 -11.64 -15.88 -2.19
CA GLY A 9 -11.79 -15.91 -0.72
C GLY A 9 -11.96 -14.53 -0.06
N GLN A 10 -11.84 -13.44 -0.82
CA GLN A 10 -12.00 -12.08 -0.34
C GLN A 10 -13.49 -11.68 -0.19
N ARG A 11 -13.87 -11.09 0.93
CA ARG A 11 -15.18 -10.45 1.13
C ARG A 11 -15.34 -9.23 0.20
N PHE A 12 -16.57 -8.93 -0.22
CA PHE A 12 -16.84 -7.75 -1.06
C PHE A 12 -16.56 -6.42 -0.34
N LEU A 13 -16.83 -6.38 0.97
CA LEU A 13 -16.54 -5.23 1.83
C LEU A 13 -15.44 -5.61 2.83
N ALA A 14 -14.43 -4.75 2.98
CA ALA A 14 -13.43 -4.85 4.04
C ALA A 14 -14.13 -4.91 5.40
N PRO A 15 -13.87 -5.87 6.30
CA PRO A 15 -14.41 -5.80 7.66
C PRO A 15 -14.04 -4.48 8.34
N GLU A 16 -15.02 -3.85 9.00
CA GLU A 16 -14.80 -2.59 9.70
C GLU A 16 -14.27 -2.86 11.11
N VAL A 17 -13.04 -2.41 11.37
CA VAL A 17 -12.34 -2.59 12.64
C VAL A 17 -11.80 -1.24 13.12
N ILE A 18 -12.48 -0.64 14.09
CA ILE A 18 -12.07 0.64 14.67
C ILE A 18 -11.00 0.40 15.75
N GLN A 19 -9.95 1.21 15.73
CA GLN A 19 -8.87 1.14 16.72
C GLN A 19 -9.34 1.58 18.10
N THR A 20 -8.87 0.91 19.16
CA THR A 20 -9.19 1.31 20.54
C THR A 20 -8.25 2.35 21.12
N SER A 21 -7.05 2.49 20.55
CA SER A 21 -6.03 3.47 20.90
C SER A 21 -5.46 4.10 19.64
N GLU A 22 -4.90 5.31 19.76
CA GLU A 22 -4.19 5.99 18.64
C GLU A 22 -3.03 5.15 18.08
N MET A 23 -2.42 4.31 18.93
CA MET A 23 -1.31 3.44 18.56
C MET A 23 -1.73 2.10 17.93
N ASP A 24 -3.03 1.80 17.87
CA ASP A 24 -3.53 0.48 17.42
C ASP A 24 -3.94 0.44 15.93
N CYS A 25 -3.50 1.40 15.11
CA CYS A 25 -3.84 1.42 13.69
C CYS A 25 -3.34 0.16 12.96
N GLY A 26 -2.12 -0.31 13.27
CA GLY A 26 -1.53 -1.54 12.73
C GLY A 26 -2.37 -2.79 13.03
N PRO A 27 -2.61 -3.14 14.32
CA PRO A 27 -3.48 -4.25 14.70
C PRO A 27 -4.88 -4.18 14.08
N ALA A 28 -5.50 -3.00 14.05
CA ALA A 28 -6.84 -2.84 13.49
C ALA A 28 -6.87 -3.07 11.98
N ALA A 29 -5.90 -2.51 11.24
CA ALA A 29 -5.76 -2.73 9.80
C ALA A 29 -5.48 -4.20 9.47
N LEU A 30 -4.59 -4.85 10.22
CA LEU A 30 -4.27 -6.27 10.04
C LEU A 30 -5.48 -7.17 10.33
N LYS A 31 -6.24 -6.91 11.40
CA LYS A 31 -7.49 -7.63 11.68
C LYS A 31 -8.51 -7.46 10.55
N SER A 32 -8.66 -6.24 10.03
CA SER A 32 -9.57 -5.99 8.90
C SER A 32 -9.19 -6.83 7.67
N ILE A 33 -7.89 -6.90 7.34
CA ILE A 33 -7.41 -7.73 6.23
C ILE A 33 -7.67 -9.22 6.51
N LEU A 34 -7.25 -9.74 7.66
CA LEU A 34 -7.40 -11.15 8.04
C LEU A 34 -8.85 -11.61 7.97
N GLU A 35 -9.77 -10.88 8.60
CA GLU A 35 -11.19 -11.20 8.56
C GLU A 35 -11.80 -11.04 7.17
N GLY A 36 -11.21 -10.15 6.36
CA GLY A 36 -11.61 -9.91 4.98
C GLY A 36 -11.31 -11.11 4.09
N PHE A 37 -10.28 -11.89 4.43
CA PHE A 37 -9.96 -13.19 3.85
C PHE A 37 -10.56 -14.38 4.63
N GLY A 38 -11.43 -14.11 5.61
CA GLY A 38 -12.13 -15.15 6.37
C GLY A 38 -11.34 -15.76 7.52
N ILE A 39 -10.24 -15.13 7.96
CA ILE A 39 -9.43 -15.55 9.09
C ILE A 39 -9.86 -14.75 10.33
N PRO A 40 -10.65 -15.33 11.26
CA PRO A 40 -11.06 -14.67 12.48
C PRO A 40 -9.87 -14.59 13.44
N VAL A 41 -9.67 -13.43 14.05
CA VAL A 41 -8.62 -13.22 15.05
C VAL A 41 -9.12 -12.36 16.20
N ASN A 42 -8.69 -12.66 17.42
CA ASN A 42 -9.02 -11.82 18.58
C ASN A 42 -8.23 -10.50 18.53
N TYR A 43 -8.92 -9.37 18.63
CA TYR A 43 -8.29 -8.05 18.55
C TYR A 43 -7.28 -7.78 19.68
N GLY A 44 -7.59 -8.19 20.91
CA GLY A 44 -6.69 -8.03 22.05
C GLY A 44 -5.39 -8.83 21.88
N ARG A 45 -5.50 -10.08 21.40
CA ARG A 45 -4.33 -10.91 21.06
C ARG A 45 -3.49 -10.31 19.94
N LEU A 46 -4.14 -9.78 18.91
CA LEU A 46 -3.43 -9.15 17.81
C LEU A 46 -2.68 -7.89 18.27
N ARG A 47 -3.29 -7.09 19.16
CA ARG A 47 -2.63 -5.95 19.78
C ARG A 47 -1.41 -6.35 20.62
N GLU A 48 -1.53 -7.41 21.43
CA GLU A 48 -0.40 -7.98 22.19
C GLU A 48 0.73 -8.45 21.26
N ALA A 49 0.38 -9.15 20.18
CA ALA A 49 1.33 -9.70 19.22
C ALA A 49 2.02 -8.63 18.37
N CYS A 50 1.31 -7.57 18.00
CA CYS A 50 1.87 -6.42 17.28
C CYS A 50 2.83 -5.58 18.14
N GLN A 51 2.96 -5.87 19.44
CA GLN A 51 3.90 -5.23 20.36
C GLN A 51 3.93 -3.70 20.18
N THR A 52 2.76 -3.05 20.15
CA THR A 52 2.66 -1.60 19.92
C THR A 52 3.53 -0.86 20.94
N ASP A 53 4.66 -0.32 20.48
CA ASP A 53 5.57 0.49 21.31
C ASP A 53 5.09 1.96 21.29
N VAL A 54 5.86 2.89 21.87
CA VAL A 54 5.58 4.33 21.85
C VAL A 54 5.44 4.88 20.43
N ASP A 55 6.11 4.25 19.45
CA ASP A 55 6.07 4.63 18.03
C ASP A 55 5.01 3.85 17.21
N GLY A 56 4.28 2.92 17.84
CA GLY A 56 3.26 2.08 17.19
C GLY A 56 3.78 0.72 16.75
N THR A 57 3.21 0.16 15.68
CA THR A 57 3.60 -1.15 15.12
C THR A 57 4.51 -0.96 13.91
N SER A 58 5.59 -1.72 13.81
CA SER A 58 6.44 -1.68 12.61
C SER A 58 5.80 -2.42 11.44
N ILE A 59 6.08 -2.00 10.21
CA ILE A 59 5.58 -2.69 9.01
C ILE A 59 6.12 -4.14 8.91
N ASN A 60 7.35 -4.39 9.37
CA ASN A 60 7.93 -5.74 9.46
C ASN A 60 7.10 -6.64 10.37
N THR A 61 6.69 -6.12 11.54
CA THR A 61 5.82 -6.85 12.47
C THR A 61 4.47 -7.18 11.82
N ILE A 62 3.90 -6.27 11.03
CA ILE A 62 2.65 -6.51 10.31
C ILE A 62 2.79 -7.64 9.29
N GLU A 63 3.85 -7.63 8.48
CA GLU A 63 4.12 -8.69 7.51
C GLU A 63 4.33 -10.04 8.21
N ASP A 64 5.24 -10.09 9.20
CA ASP A 64 5.55 -11.30 9.95
C ASP A 64 4.30 -11.92 10.56
N LEU A 65 3.45 -11.10 11.20
CA LEU A 65 2.19 -11.57 11.79
C LEU A 65 1.17 -11.98 10.74
N ALA A 66 1.05 -11.26 9.62
CA ALA A 66 0.17 -11.65 8.53
C ALA A 66 0.53 -13.06 8.01
N VAL A 67 1.83 -13.32 7.83
CA VAL A 67 2.35 -14.64 7.41
C VAL A 67 2.10 -15.71 8.47
N GLN A 68 2.42 -15.43 9.74
CA GLN A 68 2.19 -16.37 10.85
C GLN A 68 0.70 -16.71 11.02
N LEU A 69 -0.17 -15.75 10.77
CA LEU A 69 -1.63 -15.89 10.81
C LEU A 69 -2.21 -16.39 9.46
N GLY A 70 -1.37 -16.93 8.58
CA GLY A 70 -1.75 -17.73 7.42
C GLY A 70 -2.21 -16.96 6.19
N LEU A 71 -1.88 -15.67 6.08
CA LEU A 71 -1.83 -14.99 4.79
C LEU A 71 -0.51 -15.27 4.09
N GLN A 72 -0.48 -15.17 2.77
CA GLN A 72 0.77 -14.84 2.08
C GLN A 72 0.85 -13.32 2.09
N ALA A 73 1.93 -12.73 2.60
CA ALA A 73 2.07 -11.29 2.66
C ALA A 73 3.49 -10.89 2.27
N GLU A 74 3.59 -9.84 1.47
CA GLU A 74 4.88 -9.28 1.06
C GLU A 74 4.86 -7.76 1.22
N GLN A 75 5.93 -7.22 1.79
CA GLN A 75 6.21 -5.79 1.75
C GLN A 75 6.73 -5.36 0.38
N VAL A 76 6.03 -4.42 -0.25
CA VAL A 76 6.44 -3.87 -1.53
C VAL A 76 6.49 -2.35 -1.49
N MET A 77 7.42 -1.77 -2.24
CA MET A 77 7.43 -0.34 -2.54
C MET A 77 7.09 -0.14 -4.00
N LEU A 78 5.93 0.46 -4.27
CA LEU A 78 5.45 0.72 -5.62
C LEU A 78 5.44 2.22 -5.92
N PRO A 79 5.75 2.63 -7.16
CA PRO A 79 5.41 3.96 -7.61
C PRO A 79 3.91 4.25 -7.42
N VAL A 80 3.57 5.47 -7.03
CA VAL A 80 2.18 5.86 -6.73
C VAL A 80 1.23 5.55 -7.87
N ASP A 81 1.64 5.84 -9.11
CA ASP A 81 0.84 5.61 -10.30
C ASP A 81 0.67 4.13 -10.68
N HIS A 82 1.41 3.22 -10.03
CA HIS A 82 1.28 1.78 -10.23
C HIS A 82 0.23 1.15 -9.30
N ILE A 83 -0.09 1.77 -8.16
CA ILE A 83 -0.94 1.16 -7.10
C ILE A 83 -2.32 0.72 -7.62
N LEU A 84 -2.91 1.45 -8.58
CA LEU A 84 -4.24 1.15 -9.11
C LEU A 84 -4.25 0.43 -10.46
N LEU A 85 -3.09 -0.04 -10.92
CA LEU A 85 -2.96 -0.82 -12.15
C LEU A 85 -3.24 -2.28 -11.84
N ALA A 86 -4.11 -2.91 -12.61
CA ALA A 86 -4.48 -4.31 -12.39
C ALA A 86 -3.27 -5.24 -12.57
N GLU A 87 -2.32 -4.84 -13.40
CA GLU A 87 -1.07 -5.53 -13.70
C GLU A 87 -0.16 -5.69 -12.48
N THR A 88 -0.29 -4.82 -11.46
CA THR A 88 0.49 -4.94 -10.22
C THR A 88 -0.21 -5.74 -9.13
N GLN A 89 -1.48 -6.11 -9.34
CA GLN A 89 -2.31 -6.83 -8.37
C GLN A 89 -2.23 -6.25 -6.95
N ALA A 90 -2.10 -4.92 -6.86
CA ALA A 90 -1.67 -4.32 -5.61
C ALA A 90 -2.76 -4.18 -4.55
N LEU A 91 -4.01 -4.50 -4.89
CA LEU A 91 -5.15 -4.40 -4.00
C LEU A 91 -5.78 -5.79 -3.79
N PRO A 92 -6.24 -6.12 -2.57
CA PRO A 92 -6.21 -5.28 -1.37
C PRO A 92 -4.78 -5.07 -0.85
N ALA A 93 -4.53 -3.98 -0.13
CA ALA A 93 -3.25 -3.72 0.54
C ALA A 93 -3.42 -2.94 1.83
N LEU A 94 -2.53 -3.23 2.78
CA LEU A 94 -2.25 -2.35 3.91
C LEU A 94 -1.28 -1.27 3.43
N VAL A 95 -1.63 -0.01 3.65
CA VAL A 95 -0.93 1.15 3.09
C VAL A 95 -0.50 2.10 4.20
N VAL A 96 0.74 2.58 4.10
CA VAL A 96 1.24 3.66 4.97
C VAL A 96 0.81 5.01 4.41
N VAL A 97 0.11 5.79 5.23
CA VAL A 97 -0.28 7.17 4.93
C VAL A 97 0.35 8.13 5.92
N ARG A 98 0.39 9.42 5.56
CA ARG A 98 0.81 10.51 6.43
C ARG A 98 -0.41 11.33 6.83
N LEU A 99 -0.63 11.45 8.14
CA LEU A 99 -1.70 12.27 8.71
C LEU A 99 -1.31 13.77 8.70
N PRO A 100 -2.28 14.69 8.84
CA PRO A 100 -2.02 16.14 8.85
C PRO A 100 -1.06 16.61 9.95
N ASN A 101 -0.93 15.86 11.05
CA ASN A 101 0.01 16.12 12.14
C ASN A 101 1.45 15.64 11.82
N GLY A 102 1.67 15.08 10.63
CA GLY A 102 2.97 14.56 10.18
C GLY A 102 3.24 13.10 10.55
N MET A 103 2.44 12.48 11.43
CA MET A 103 2.62 11.09 11.85
C MET A 103 2.20 10.11 10.75
N THR A 104 2.80 8.93 10.76
CA THR A 104 2.41 7.82 9.89
C THR A 104 1.20 7.08 10.46
N HIS A 105 0.37 6.53 9.58
CA HIS A 105 -0.81 5.75 9.95
C HIS A 105 -1.01 4.60 8.97
N PHE A 106 -1.50 3.46 9.46
CA PHE A 106 -1.85 2.32 8.62
C PHE A 106 -3.34 2.32 8.32
N LEU A 107 -3.67 2.01 7.08
CA LEU A 107 -5.04 1.75 6.65
C LEU A 107 -5.08 0.67 5.58
N VAL A 108 -6.27 0.20 5.25
CA VAL A 108 -6.47 -0.84 4.24
C VAL A 108 -7.14 -0.24 3.02
N VAL A 109 -6.50 -0.32 1.86
CA VAL A 109 -7.17 -0.09 0.58
C VAL A 109 -7.67 -1.45 0.09
N TRP A 110 -8.98 -1.65 0.14
CA TRP A 110 -9.59 -2.97 -0.11
C TRP A 110 -9.80 -3.27 -1.59
N GLY A 111 -10.11 -2.24 -2.36
CA GLY A 111 -10.40 -2.38 -3.78
C GLY A 111 -10.84 -1.06 -4.39
N ARG A 112 -11.02 -1.09 -5.71
CA ARG A 112 -11.33 0.08 -6.52
C ARG A 112 -12.66 -0.07 -7.24
N PHE A 113 -13.41 1.03 -7.27
CA PHE A 113 -14.70 1.17 -7.92
C PHE A 113 -14.68 2.42 -8.81
N GLY A 114 -14.20 2.25 -10.05
CA GLY A 114 -13.98 3.39 -10.96
C GLY A 114 -12.90 4.33 -10.43
N ASN A 115 -13.29 5.55 -10.02
CA ASN A 115 -12.35 6.50 -9.40
C ASN A 115 -12.38 6.47 -7.87
N TYR A 116 -13.27 5.70 -7.26
CA TYR A 116 -13.40 5.60 -5.82
C TYR A 116 -12.62 4.40 -5.30
N LEU A 117 -12.02 4.55 -4.13
CA LEU A 117 -11.38 3.47 -3.40
C LEU A 117 -12.25 3.08 -2.23
N GLN A 118 -12.43 1.78 -1.99
CA GLN A 118 -12.94 1.32 -0.72
C GLN A 118 -11.77 1.24 0.25
N ILE A 119 -11.78 2.10 1.26
CA ILE A 119 -10.74 2.13 2.28
C ILE A 119 -11.36 1.78 3.63
N MET A 120 -10.69 0.93 4.39
CA MET A 120 -10.94 0.78 5.82
C MET A 120 -9.84 1.52 6.59
N ASP A 121 -10.21 2.63 7.21
CA ASP A 121 -9.32 3.44 8.05
C ASP A 121 -9.61 3.12 9.53
N PRO A 122 -8.65 2.55 10.27
CA PRO A 122 -8.82 2.25 11.69
C PRO A 122 -9.33 3.40 12.56
N ALA A 123 -9.05 4.65 12.21
CA ALA A 123 -9.45 5.81 12.99
C ALA A 123 -10.90 6.24 12.71
N THR A 124 -11.40 6.03 11.50
CA THR A 124 -12.68 6.62 11.04
C THR A 124 -13.68 5.61 10.48
N GLY A 125 -13.26 4.35 10.30
CA GLY A 125 -14.06 3.30 9.69
C GLY A 125 -13.94 3.27 8.17
N ARG A 126 -14.93 2.68 7.52
CA ARG A 126 -14.94 2.56 6.06
C ARG A 126 -15.21 3.90 5.39
N ARG A 127 -14.39 4.25 4.42
CA ARG A 127 -14.50 5.47 3.61
C ARG A 127 -14.36 5.17 2.11
N TRP A 128 -14.87 6.10 1.30
CA TRP A 128 -14.91 5.98 -0.17
C TRP A 128 -14.33 7.21 -0.88
N PRO A 129 -13.05 7.58 -0.67
CA PRO A 129 -12.45 8.72 -1.33
C PRO A 129 -12.19 8.45 -2.81
N THR A 130 -12.04 9.52 -3.58
CA THR A 130 -11.47 9.41 -4.93
C THR A 130 -9.97 9.12 -4.86
N TRP A 131 -9.43 8.39 -5.83
CA TRP A 131 -7.99 8.17 -5.97
C TRP A 131 -7.17 9.45 -5.83
N ARG A 132 -7.56 10.51 -6.56
CA ARG A 132 -6.86 11.82 -6.53
C ARG A 132 -6.65 12.36 -5.12
N ARG A 133 -7.70 12.33 -4.28
CA ARG A 133 -7.64 12.78 -2.89
C ARG A 133 -6.74 11.87 -2.05
N PHE A 134 -6.85 10.56 -2.27
CA PHE A 134 -6.07 9.59 -1.51
C PHE A 134 -4.56 9.67 -1.81
N GLN A 135 -4.18 10.06 -3.03
CA GLN A 135 -2.76 10.27 -3.38
C GLN A 135 -2.06 11.28 -2.46
N ASP A 136 -2.77 12.31 -2.00
CA ASP A 136 -2.23 13.34 -1.10
C ASP A 136 -2.00 12.81 0.33
N GLU A 137 -2.60 11.67 0.68
CA GLU A 137 -2.46 11.02 1.97
C GLU A 137 -1.27 10.03 1.99
N LEU A 138 -0.81 9.55 0.83
CA LEU A 138 0.22 8.51 0.74
C LEU A 138 1.55 8.95 1.37
N TYR A 139 2.13 8.09 2.21
CA TYR A 139 3.51 8.26 2.65
C TYR A 139 4.45 7.80 1.52
N ILE A 140 5.24 8.74 0.99
CA ILE A 140 6.23 8.45 -0.05
C ILE A 140 7.59 8.23 0.60
N HIS A 141 8.05 6.99 0.59
CA HIS A 141 9.36 6.61 1.09
C HIS A 141 10.42 6.77 0.00
N SER A 142 11.67 6.94 0.41
CA SER A 142 12.84 6.96 -0.45
C SER A 142 13.84 5.93 0.07
N PHE A 143 14.20 4.96 -0.77
CA PHE A 143 15.04 3.83 -0.36
C PHE A 143 16.23 3.67 -1.33
N PRO A 144 17.48 3.63 -0.84
CA PRO A 144 18.64 3.32 -1.68
C PRO A 144 18.59 1.88 -2.17
N VAL A 145 18.81 1.67 -3.47
CA VAL A 145 18.89 0.34 -4.10
C VAL A 145 20.11 0.25 -5.01
N PRO A 146 20.76 -0.93 -5.14
CA PRO A 146 21.76 -1.14 -6.18
C PRO A 146 21.14 -0.94 -7.57
N ALA A 147 21.84 -0.23 -8.46
CA ALA A 147 21.33 0.05 -9.81
C ALA A 147 21.07 -1.23 -10.62
N GLU A 148 21.90 -2.25 -10.42
CA GLU A 148 21.75 -3.56 -11.06
C GLU A 148 20.48 -4.28 -10.59
N ALA A 149 20.24 -4.31 -9.28
CA ALA A 149 19.04 -4.92 -8.70
C ALA A 149 17.76 -4.22 -9.19
N TRP A 150 17.77 -2.88 -9.23
CA TRP A 150 16.65 -2.13 -9.80
C TRP A 150 16.45 -2.46 -11.27
N ARG A 151 17.54 -2.55 -12.05
CA ARG A 151 17.47 -2.84 -13.48
C ARG A 151 16.97 -4.26 -13.77
N GLU A 152 17.39 -5.24 -12.99
CA GLU A 152 16.90 -6.61 -13.07
C GLU A 152 15.37 -6.62 -12.86
N TRP A 153 14.91 -6.04 -11.75
CA TRP A 153 13.48 -5.93 -11.44
C TRP A 153 12.70 -5.16 -12.53
N ALA A 154 13.21 -4.01 -12.99
CA ALA A 154 12.57 -3.19 -14.00
C ALA A 154 12.46 -3.89 -15.37
N GLY A 155 13.28 -4.92 -15.62
CA GLY A 155 13.19 -5.77 -16.81
C GLY A 155 12.13 -6.88 -16.70
N THR A 156 11.54 -7.11 -15.53
CA THR A 156 10.49 -8.11 -15.34
C THR A 156 9.11 -7.59 -15.77
N GLN A 157 8.15 -8.50 -15.91
CA GLN A 157 6.76 -8.12 -16.18
C GLN A 157 6.14 -7.30 -15.05
N GLY A 158 6.66 -7.39 -13.81
CA GLY A 158 6.20 -6.58 -12.68
C GLY A 158 6.38 -5.07 -12.89
N PHE A 159 7.30 -4.66 -13.77
CA PHE A 159 7.48 -3.25 -14.16
C PHE A 159 7.02 -2.98 -15.60
N LEU A 160 7.35 -3.87 -16.53
CA LEU A 160 7.05 -3.67 -17.95
C LEU A 160 5.55 -3.67 -18.26
N ALA A 161 4.76 -4.51 -17.60
CA ALA A 161 3.31 -4.55 -17.82
C ALA A 161 2.62 -3.25 -17.36
N PRO A 162 2.86 -2.73 -16.13
CA PRO A 162 2.41 -1.40 -15.70
C PRO A 162 2.84 -0.27 -16.64
N LEU A 163 4.10 -0.26 -17.08
CA LEU A 163 4.61 0.76 -18.00
C LEU A 163 3.91 0.70 -19.35
N SER A 164 3.75 -0.49 -19.92
CA SER A 164 3.01 -0.73 -21.16
C SER A 164 1.56 -0.27 -21.05
N ARG A 165 0.89 -0.62 -19.94
CA ARG A 165 -0.48 -0.19 -19.65
C ARG A 165 -0.60 1.33 -19.64
N ARG A 166 0.32 2.02 -18.96
CA ARG A 166 0.34 3.49 -18.88
C ARG A 166 0.59 4.16 -20.23
N LEU A 167 1.44 3.58 -21.08
CA LEU A 167 1.61 4.04 -22.46
C LEU A 167 0.32 3.84 -23.27
N GLY A 168 -0.37 2.70 -23.07
CA GLY A 168 -1.67 2.41 -23.68
C GLY A 168 -2.79 3.36 -23.23
N ASP A 169 -2.81 3.77 -21.96
CA ASP A 169 -3.77 4.76 -21.43
C ASP A 169 -3.56 6.15 -22.08
N LEU A 170 -2.36 6.44 -22.58
CA LEU A 170 -2.06 7.61 -23.41
C LEU A 170 -2.39 7.41 -24.89
N GLN A 171 -3.00 6.28 -25.24
CA GLN A 171 -3.38 5.84 -26.59
C GLN A 171 -2.20 5.76 -27.56
N VAL A 172 -0.97 5.59 -27.05
CA VAL A 172 0.21 5.41 -27.90
C VAL A 172 0.03 4.13 -28.74
N PRO A 173 0.32 4.16 -30.06
CA PRO A 173 0.18 2.98 -30.92
C PRO A 173 0.95 1.76 -30.39
N GLU A 174 0.34 0.57 -30.43
CA GLU A 174 0.90 -0.66 -29.83
C GLU A 174 2.24 -1.09 -30.43
N ASP A 175 2.47 -0.84 -31.72
CA ASP A 175 3.76 -1.00 -32.38
C ASP A 175 4.82 -0.09 -31.76
N ARG A 176 4.50 1.20 -31.55
CA ARG A 176 5.39 2.15 -30.88
C ARG A 176 5.67 1.75 -29.42
N ILE A 177 4.67 1.27 -28.69
CA ILE A 177 4.85 0.80 -27.30
C ILE A 177 5.87 -0.33 -27.26
N ARG A 178 5.69 -1.35 -28.12
CA ARG A 178 6.62 -2.48 -28.23
C ARG A 178 8.03 -2.02 -28.59
N GLU A 179 8.17 -1.17 -29.60
CA GLU A 179 9.48 -0.61 -29.98
C GLU A 179 10.19 0.11 -28.82
N LEU A 180 9.47 0.95 -28.07
CA LEU A 180 10.03 1.69 -26.93
C LEU A 180 10.46 0.76 -25.80
N ILE A 181 9.62 -0.22 -25.44
CA ILE A 181 9.93 -1.19 -24.38
C ILE A 181 11.09 -2.09 -24.79
N ASP A 182 11.09 -2.61 -26.02
CA ASP A 182 12.16 -3.48 -26.53
C ASP A 182 13.49 -2.72 -26.57
N SER A 183 13.49 -1.48 -27.08
CA SER A 183 14.66 -0.61 -27.10
C SER A 183 15.18 -0.32 -25.69
N ALA A 184 14.29 0.02 -24.75
CA ALA A 184 14.69 0.32 -23.38
C ALA A 184 15.21 -0.92 -22.62
N SER A 185 14.68 -2.10 -22.93
CA SER A 185 15.06 -3.37 -22.29
C SER A 185 16.39 -3.94 -22.81
N GLN A 186 16.90 -3.48 -23.96
CA GLN A 186 18.22 -3.86 -24.47
C GLN A 186 19.38 -3.20 -23.72
N ASP A 187 19.13 -2.03 -23.12
CA ASP A 187 20.10 -1.36 -22.27
C ASP A 187 20.25 -2.10 -20.94
N LEU A 188 21.44 -2.62 -20.65
CA LEU A 188 21.73 -3.33 -19.39
C LEU A 188 21.91 -2.38 -18.20
N SER A 189 21.92 -1.06 -18.43
CA SER A 189 21.89 -0.07 -17.37
C SER A 189 20.46 0.27 -16.96
N TRP A 190 20.31 0.88 -15.78
CA TRP A 190 19.02 1.37 -15.27
C TRP A 190 18.41 2.50 -16.11
N ARG A 191 19.22 3.22 -16.90
CA ARG A 191 18.87 4.54 -17.44
C ARG A 191 17.73 4.51 -18.44
N SER A 192 17.76 3.60 -19.40
CA SER A 192 16.75 3.60 -20.48
C SER A 192 15.35 3.33 -19.95
N LEU A 193 15.17 2.33 -19.08
CA LEU A 193 13.87 2.04 -18.47
C LEU A 193 13.40 3.16 -17.55
N ALA A 194 14.29 3.74 -16.74
CA ALA A 194 13.95 4.87 -15.87
C ALA A 194 13.55 6.11 -16.68
N SER A 195 14.25 6.37 -17.79
CA SER A 195 13.97 7.49 -18.70
C SER A 195 12.61 7.32 -19.40
N LEU A 196 12.30 6.11 -19.86
CA LEU A 196 11.02 5.80 -20.50
C LEU A 196 9.86 5.95 -19.50
N ASP A 197 10.02 5.44 -18.28
CA ASP A 197 9.04 5.62 -17.20
C ASP A 197 8.81 7.10 -16.87
N ALA A 198 9.90 7.85 -16.65
CA ALA A 198 9.83 9.27 -16.32
C ALA A 198 9.18 10.10 -17.45
N ALA A 199 9.54 9.83 -18.71
CA ALA A 199 8.93 10.48 -19.86
C ALA A 199 7.43 10.18 -19.93
N THR A 200 7.04 8.93 -19.66
CA THR A 200 5.64 8.50 -19.62
C THR A 200 4.87 9.23 -18.50
N ARG A 201 5.45 9.39 -17.30
CA ARG A 201 4.80 10.12 -16.19
C ARG A 201 4.61 11.60 -16.50
N MET A 202 5.65 12.23 -17.04
CA MET A 202 5.63 13.64 -17.41
C MET A 202 4.57 13.88 -18.49
N VAL A 203 4.58 13.11 -19.58
CA VAL A 203 3.60 13.26 -20.66
C VAL A 203 2.19 12.98 -20.18
N ALA A 204 1.99 11.97 -19.32
CA ALA A 204 0.68 11.74 -18.70
C ALA A 204 0.20 12.94 -17.87
N ALA A 205 1.09 13.64 -17.16
CA ALA A 205 0.73 14.85 -16.43
C ALA A 205 0.31 16.00 -17.37
N ILE A 206 1.02 16.19 -18.49
CA ILE A 206 0.71 17.22 -19.49
C ILE A 206 -0.62 16.91 -20.22
N VAL A 207 -0.86 15.65 -20.57
CA VAL A 207 -2.14 15.22 -21.17
C VAL A 207 -3.30 15.46 -20.19
N ARG A 208 -3.13 15.13 -18.90
CA ARG A 208 -4.15 15.38 -17.87
C ARG A 208 -4.47 16.87 -17.69
N SER A 209 -3.48 17.76 -17.87
CA SER A 209 -3.70 19.21 -17.85
C SER A 209 -4.19 19.77 -19.19
N ARG A 210 -4.46 18.91 -20.18
CA ARG A 210 -4.87 19.27 -21.55
C ARG A 210 -3.83 20.08 -22.33
N GLY A 211 -2.56 19.94 -21.97
CA GLY A 211 -1.43 20.58 -22.69
C GLY A 211 -0.91 19.78 -23.88
N LEU A 212 -1.36 18.53 -24.06
CA LEU A 212 -0.94 17.64 -25.14
C LEU A 212 -2.07 16.67 -25.49
N GLU A 213 -2.22 16.34 -26.78
CA GLU A 213 -3.16 15.30 -27.23
C GLU A 213 -2.58 13.90 -26.98
N THR A 214 -3.47 12.93 -26.75
CA THR A 214 -3.14 11.49 -26.69
C THR A 214 -2.78 10.96 -28.08
N GLY A 215 -2.35 9.70 -28.16
CA GLY A 215 -2.08 9.06 -29.45
C GLY A 215 -0.68 9.33 -29.98
N GLU A 216 -0.59 9.63 -31.27
CA GLU A 216 0.68 9.84 -31.97
C GLU A 216 1.46 11.03 -31.41
N GLN A 217 0.77 12.09 -30.99
CA GLN A 217 1.41 13.28 -30.41
C GLN A 217 2.08 12.95 -29.06
N ALA A 218 1.36 12.28 -28.15
CA ALA A 218 1.93 11.78 -26.90
C ALA A 218 3.12 10.85 -27.15
N GLY A 219 2.97 9.90 -28.08
CA GLY A 219 4.02 8.97 -28.47
C GLY A 219 5.30 9.67 -28.93
N LYS A 220 5.18 10.68 -29.81
CA LYS A 220 6.33 11.47 -30.30
C LYS A 220 7.07 12.20 -29.18
N VAL A 221 6.32 12.81 -28.24
CA VAL A 221 6.93 13.52 -27.10
C VAL A 221 7.62 12.53 -26.16
N ILE A 222 7.00 11.39 -25.86
CA ILE A 222 7.62 10.31 -25.06
C ILE A 222 8.92 9.86 -25.71
N SER A 223 8.90 9.51 -27.01
CA SER A 223 10.09 9.07 -27.73
C SER A 223 11.20 10.13 -27.69
N ARG A 224 10.86 11.41 -27.85
CA ARG A 224 11.84 12.49 -27.82
C ARG A 224 12.52 12.60 -26.46
N PHE A 225 11.76 12.61 -25.37
CA PHE A 225 12.34 12.71 -24.02
C PHE A 225 13.06 11.43 -23.59
N TYR A 226 12.57 10.26 -23.99
CA TYR A 226 13.28 8.99 -23.81
C TYR A 226 14.68 9.04 -24.47
N GLU A 227 14.75 9.42 -25.75
CA GLU A 227 16.03 9.51 -26.49
C GLU A 227 16.99 10.54 -25.89
N LEU A 228 16.47 11.68 -25.41
CA LEU A 228 17.30 12.73 -24.81
C LEU A 228 17.94 12.31 -23.48
N ASN A 229 17.26 11.49 -22.69
CA ASN A 229 17.73 11.14 -21.34
C ASN A 229 18.47 9.80 -21.28
N ARG A 230 18.24 8.88 -22.25
CA ARG A 230 18.92 7.58 -22.24
C ARG A 230 20.43 7.63 -22.52
N HIS A 231 20.92 8.72 -23.12
CA HIS A 231 22.32 8.90 -23.54
C HIS A 231 23.10 9.97 -22.77
N GLN A 232 22.46 10.75 -21.89
CA GLN A 232 23.16 11.81 -21.16
C GLN A 232 24.03 11.23 -20.03
N ALA A 233 25.33 11.54 -20.07
CA ALA A 233 26.25 11.26 -18.98
C ALA A 233 25.93 12.14 -17.76
N VAL A 234 26.09 11.61 -16.54
CA VAL A 234 26.04 12.43 -15.31
C VAL A 234 27.21 13.42 -15.38
N PRO A 235 26.99 14.74 -15.26
CA PRO A 235 28.09 15.69 -15.23
C PRO A 235 29.08 15.35 -14.09
N ALA A 236 30.38 15.38 -14.40
CA ALA A 236 31.44 14.97 -13.48
C ALA A 236 31.61 15.91 -12.25
N GLU A 237 30.94 17.05 -12.27
CA GLU A 237 31.03 18.15 -11.31
C GLU A 237 30.32 17.84 -9.97
N PHE A 238 29.48 16.80 -9.93
CA PHE A 238 28.70 16.37 -8.75
C PHE A 238 29.40 15.37 -7.83
N ARG A 239 30.71 15.15 -8.01
CA ARG A 239 31.46 14.12 -7.29
C ARG A 239 31.93 14.54 -5.88
N GLN A 240 31.72 15.81 -5.50
CA GLN A 240 32.19 16.39 -4.23
C GLN A 240 31.25 17.51 -3.76
N SER A 241 30.19 17.19 -3.02
CA SER A 241 29.51 18.18 -2.17
C SER A 241 29.03 17.52 -0.89
N ASP A 242 29.38 18.14 0.24
CA ASP A 242 29.40 17.57 1.59
C ASP A 242 28.10 16.91 2.07
N ALA A 243 28.27 15.77 2.73
CA ALA A 243 27.27 14.78 3.13
C ALA A 243 26.39 15.17 4.35
N SER A 244 25.95 16.42 4.51
CA SER A 244 25.20 16.83 5.72
C SER A 244 23.77 17.34 5.52
N GLU A 245 23.26 17.41 4.29
CA GLU A 245 21.84 17.70 4.04
C GLU A 245 21.25 16.75 2.98
N PHE A 246 20.46 15.78 3.42
CA PHE A 246 19.75 14.77 2.61
C PHE A 246 18.63 15.33 1.70
N THR A 247 18.78 16.55 1.18
CA THR A 247 17.67 17.28 0.53
C THR A 247 17.93 17.73 -0.91
N GLN A 248 19.09 17.44 -1.49
CA GLN A 248 19.38 17.79 -2.89
C GLN A 248 19.78 16.56 -3.70
N LEU A 249 18.81 16.02 -4.44
CA LEU A 249 19.05 15.04 -5.50
C LEU A 249 19.75 15.76 -6.69
N PRO A 250 20.66 15.09 -7.42
CA PRO A 250 21.40 15.72 -8.52
C PRO A 250 20.51 15.89 -9.76
N GLY A 251 19.82 17.03 -9.87
CA GLY A 251 18.94 17.38 -10.99
C GLY A 251 19.58 18.15 -12.15
N GLU A 252 20.82 18.63 -12.02
CA GLU A 252 21.40 19.48 -13.06
C GLU A 252 21.79 18.63 -14.29
N GLY A 253 20.97 18.75 -15.34
CA GLY A 253 21.19 18.14 -16.66
C GLY A 253 20.00 17.34 -17.19
N LEU A 254 19.10 16.86 -16.32
CA LEU A 254 17.94 16.06 -16.73
C LEU A 254 16.92 16.92 -17.50
N GLN A 255 16.50 16.44 -18.68
CA GLN A 255 15.48 17.14 -19.48
C GLN A 255 14.05 16.89 -18.95
N ILE A 256 13.89 15.93 -18.04
CA ILE A 256 12.63 15.61 -17.36
C ILE A 256 12.77 16.03 -15.89
N PRO A 257 11.83 16.82 -15.33
CA PRO A 257 11.87 17.20 -13.92
C PRO A 257 11.94 16.00 -12.97
N GLU A 258 12.75 16.12 -11.91
CA GLU A 258 13.02 15.05 -10.92
C GLU A 258 11.77 14.39 -10.35
N THR A 259 10.69 15.15 -10.17
CA THR A 259 9.42 14.63 -9.62
C THR A 259 8.78 13.51 -10.45
N TYR A 260 9.19 13.34 -11.71
CA TYR A 260 8.68 12.29 -12.59
C TYR A 260 9.55 11.03 -12.60
N TRP A 261 10.71 11.04 -11.93
CA TRP A 261 11.59 9.89 -11.90
C TRP A 261 11.20 8.95 -10.75
N SER A 262 11.06 7.65 -11.05
CA SER A 262 10.93 6.60 -10.04
C SER A 262 12.24 6.34 -9.33
N VAL A 263 13.34 6.44 -10.06
CA VAL A 263 14.72 6.31 -9.56
C VAL A 263 15.61 7.43 -10.06
N LEU A 264 16.51 7.88 -9.20
CA LEU A 264 17.58 8.82 -9.52
C LEU A 264 18.91 8.32 -8.96
N PRO A 265 20.06 8.65 -9.57
CA PRO A 265 21.36 8.24 -9.03
C PRO A 265 21.59 8.92 -7.68
N LEU A 266 22.07 8.14 -6.71
CA LEU A 266 22.51 8.68 -5.43
C LEU A 266 23.93 9.24 -5.57
N ALA A 267 24.15 10.50 -5.21
CA ALA A 267 25.48 11.10 -5.18
C ALA A 267 26.28 10.47 -4.02
N SER A 268 27.24 9.60 -4.37
CA SER A 268 28.26 8.97 -3.51
C SER A 268 27.96 8.96 -2.01
N ALA A 269 27.19 7.98 -1.54
CA ALA A 269 27.25 7.58 -0.14
C ALA A 269 28.45 6.63 0.04
N GLU A 270 29.16 6.79 1.16
CA GLU A 270 30.23 5.87 1.60
C GLU A 270 29.76 4.43 1.41
N SER A 271 30.53 3.65 0.64
CA SER A 271 30.26 2.24 0.42
C SER A 271 30.08 1.56 1.77
N GLU A 272 28.91 0.96 2.00
CA GLU A 272 28.71 0.09 3.16
C GLU A 272 29.78 -1.01 3.13
N ALA A 273 30.32 -1.34 4.31
CA ALA A 273 31.45 -2.24 4.43
C ALA A 273 31.15 -3.60 3.78
N GLY A 274 31.75 -3.86 2.61
CA GLY A 274 31.58 -5.11 1.85
C GLY A 274 31.14 -4.94 0.40
N GLU A 275 30.68 -3.74 -0.01
CA GLU A 275 30.31 -3.49 -1.42
C GLU A 275 31.50 -3.03 -2.27
N PRO A 276 31.56 -3.43 -3.56
CA PRO A 276 32.58 -2.96 -4.47
C PRO A 276 32.48 -1.44 -4.66
N ALA A 277 33.64 -0.77 -4.68
CA ALA A 277 33.76 0.69 -4.63
C ALA A 277 33.14 1.44 -5.84
N ASP A 278 32.69 0.70 -6.87
CA ASP A 278 32.10 1.19 -8.11
C ASP A 278 30.59 0.87 -8.25
N ALA A 279 29.95 0.25 -7.25
CA ALA A 279 28.53 -0.08 -7.29
C ALA A 279 27.66 1.19 -7.30
N GLN A 280 27.09 1.53 -8.46
CA GLN A 280 26.17 2.65 -8.58
C GLN A 280 24.89 2.36 -7.79
N ARG A 281 24.55 3.25 -6.84
CA ARG A 281 23.27 3.21 -6.11
C ARG A 281 22.27 4.21 -6.69
N LEU A 282 20.99 3.85 -6.63
CA LEU A 282 19.85 4.68 -7.00
C LEU A 282 18.97 4.94 -5.78
N VAL A 283 18.22 6.04 -5.77
CA VAL A 283 17.17 6.31 -4.80
C VAL A 283 15.83 6.00 -5.45
N LEU A 284 15.16 4.95 -4.99
CA LEU A 284 13.80 4.58 -5.41
C LEU A 284 12.77 5.30 -4.54
N ARG A 285 11.77 5.91 -5.17
CA ARG A 285 10.67 6.62 -4.49
C ARG A 285 9.33 5.94 -4.76
N GLY A 286 8.59 5.63 -3.70
CA GLY A 286 7.30 4.96 -3.83
C GLY A 286 6.46 4.97 -2.56
N ALA A 287 5.20 4.53 -2.70
CA ALA A 287 4.36 4.21 -1.57
C ALA A 287 4.74 2.83 -1.03
N VAL A 288 4.67 2.68 0.29
CA VAL A 288 4.97 1.42 0.98
C VAL A 288 3.67 0.69 1.30
N LEU A 289 3.61 -0.58 0.92
CA LEU A 289 2.42 -1.42 1.00
C LEU A 289 2.78 -2.80 1.59
N VAL A 290 1.83 -3.43 2.27
CA VAL A 290 1.84 -4.88 2.50
C VAL A 290 0.70 -5.48 1.67
N GLN A 291 1.04 -6.36 0.75
CA GLN A 291 0.09 -7.03 -0.14
C GLN A 291 -0.27 -8.41 0.43
N PRO A 292 -1.51 -8.60 0.93
CA PRO A 292 -2.01 -9.92 1.30
C PRO A 292 -2.51 -10.70 0.08
N GLU A 293 -2.06 -11.94 -0.05
CA GLU A 293 -2.58 -12.96 -0.93
C GLU A 293 -3.22 -14.10 -0.12
N ALA A 294 -4.31 -14.65 -0.63
CA ALA A 294 -4.98 -15.79 -0.01
C ALA A 294 -4.11 -17.05 -0.14
N ALA A 295 -3.69 -17.63 0.99
CA ALA A 295 -2.88 -18.86 0.99
C ALA A 295 -3.65 -20.05 0.39
N ARG A 296 -2.98 -20.88 -0.42
CA ARG A 296 -3.54 -22.12 -1.03
C ARG A 296 -3.62 -23.32 -0.07
N GLY A 297 -3.65 -23.08 1.24
CA GLY A 297 -3.75 -24.12 2.27
C GLY A 297 -3.55 -23.52 3.66
N LEU A 298 -4.41 -23.87 4.62
CA LEU A 298 -4.34 -23.40 5.99
C LEU A 298 -3.20 -24.11 6.73
N SER A 299 -2.43 -23.40 7.55
CA SER A 299 -1.50 -24.06 8.48
C SER A 299 -2.31 -24.75 9.60
N PRO A 300 -1.79 -25.82 10.23
CA PRO A 300 -2.48 -26.51 11.33
C PRO A 300 -2.77 -25.60 12.53
N ASP A 301 -1.90 -24.62 12.79
CA ASP A 301 -2.09 -23.63 13.85
C ASP A 301 -3.22 -22.64 13.50
N LEU A 302 -3.45 -22.40 12.21
CA LEU A 302 -4.53 -21.54 11.73
C LEU A 302 -5.89 -22.24 11.76
N GLU A 303 -5.95 -23.55 11.50
CA GLU A 303 -7.17 -24.35 11.76
C GLU A 303 -7.57 -24.29 13.24
N ALA A 304 -6.60 -24.28 14.16
CA ALA A 304 -6.86 -24.12 15.59
C ALA A 304 -7.34 -22.69 15.93
N ALA A 305 -6.76 -21.64 15.34
CA ALA A 305 -7.16 -20.26 15.55
C ALA A 305 -8.55 -19.92 14.95
N LEU A 306 -8.88 -20.51 13.79
CA LEU A 306 -10.20 -20.44 13.15
C LEU A 306 -11.33 -21.06 14.00
N GLY A 307 -10.97 -21.96 14.92
CA GLY A 307 -11.90 -22.66 15.81
C GLY A 307 -12.20 -21.93 17.12
N GLU A 308 -11.47 -20.86 17.48
CA GLU A 308 -11.78 -20.10 18.69
C GLU A 308 -13.04 -19.26 18.46
N PRO A 309 -14.15 -19.55 19.17
CA PRO A 309 -15.40 -18.83 18.97
C PRO A 309 -15.22 -17.35 19.36
N GLU A 310 -15.61 -16.45 18.47
CA GLU A 310 -15.70 -15.01 18.77
C GLU A 310 -16.42 -14.79 20.10
N TYR A 311 -15.83 -13.98 20.99
CA TYR A 311 -16.46 -13.62 22.25
C TYR A 311 -17.74 -12.83 21.97
N ARG A 312 -18.90 -13.48 22.10
CA ARG A 312 -20.23 -12.88 21.95
C ARG A 312 -20.79 -12.53 23.33
N PRO A 313 -20.53 -11.33 23.88
CA PRO A 313 -20.87 -10.96 25.26
C PRO A 313 -22.35 -11.15 25.60
N LEU A 314 -23.26 -10.86 24.67
CA LEU A 314 -24.69 -11.07 24.89
C LEU A 314 -25.07 -12.56 24.95
N HIS A 315 -24.39 -13.40 24.18
CA HIS A 315 -24.66 -14.84 24.15
C HIS A 315 -24.06 -15.55 25.36
N SER A 316 -22.90 -15.10 25.86
CA SER A 316 -22.31 -15.59 27.10
C SER A 316 -23.12 -15.17 28.33
N VAL A 317 -23.62 -13.93 28.39
CA VAL A 317 -24.55 -13.49 29.45
C VAL A 317 -25.87 -14.28 29.39
N TRP A 318 -26.44 -14.47 28.21
CA TRP A 318 -27.65 -15.28 28.03
C TRP A 318 -27.44 -16.73 28.47
N ASN A 319 -26.32 -17.36 28.09
CA ASN A 319 -26.00 -18.72 28.48
C ASN A 319 -25.72 -18.85 29.98
N ALA A 320 -25.04 -17.88 30.60
CA ALA A 320 -24.85 -17.84 32.05
C ALA A 320 -26.20 -17.72 32.78
N LEU A 321 -27.08 -16.83 32.33
CA LEU A 321 -28.45 -16.71 32.88
C LEU A 321 -29.29 -17.98 32.71
N ARG A 322 -29.05 -18.75 31.64
CA ARG A 322 -29.73 -20.02 31.38
C ARG A 322 -29.19 -21.16 32.23
N GLN A 323 -27.89 -21.14 32.55
CA GLN A 323 -27.22 -22.14 33.40
C GLN A 323 -27.51 -21.92 34.89
N ASP A 324 -27.58 -20.66 35.34
CA ASP A 324 -27.91 -20.30 36.73
C ASP A 324 -29.41 -20.37 37.04
N GLY A 325 -30.24 -20.65 36.03
CA GLY A 325 -31.70 -20.77 36.15
C GLY A 325 -32.40 -19.41 36.14
N LEU A 326 -33.58 -19.37 35.51
CA LEU A 326 -34.34 -18.13 35.28
C LEU A 326 -34.94 -17.49 36.55
N LEU A 327 -34.83 -18.13 37.72
CA LEU A 327 -35.47 -17.70 38.97
C LEU A 327 -34.89 -16.39 39.51
N THR A 328 -33.57 -16.27 39.57
CA THR A 328 -32.89 -15.09 40.12
C THR A 328 -33.15 -13.81 39.30
N PRO A 329 -33.00 -13.82 37.95
CA PRO A 329 -33.30 -12.63 37.15
C PRO A 329 -34.80 -12.28 37.12
N THR A 330 -35.70 -13.27 37.19
CA THR A 330 -37.16 -12.99 37.25
C THR A 330 -37.57 -12.38 38.58
N LEU A 331 -37.02 -12.84 39.71
CA LEU A 331 -37.26 -12.23 41.02
C LEU A 331 -36.72 -10.79 41.09
N LEU A 332 -35.57 -10.51 40.49
CA LEU A 332 -35.02 -9.16 40.40
C LEU A 332 -35.92 -8.24 39.56
N LEU A 333 -36.37 -8.70 38.38
CA LEU A 333 -37.30 -7.94 37.54
C LEU A 333 -38.64 -7.69 38.24
N LEU A 334 -39.16 -8.69 38.97
CA LEU A 334 -40.38 -8.56 39.76
C LEU A 334 -40.19 -7.55 40.90
N ALA A 335 -39.06 -7.60 41.62
CA ALA A 335 -38.75 -6.66 42.69
C ALA A 335 -38.62 -5.22 42.17
N VAL A 336 -37.96 -5.03 41.03
CA VAL A 336 -37.86 -3.71 40.37
C VAL A 336 -39.24 -3.24 39.91
N ALA A 337 -40.07 -4.09 39.31
CA ALA A 337 -41.42 -3.74 38.89
C ALA A 337 -42.35 -3.39 40.06
N LEU A 338 -42.21 -4.10 41.19
CA LEU A 338 -42.96 -3.81 42.42
C LEU A 338 -42.49 -2.50 43.05
N ALA A 339 -41.17 -2.24 43.05
CA ALA A 339 -40.62 -0.98 43.54
C ALA A 339 -41.08 0.21 42.68
N THR A 340 -41.08 0.09 41.35
CA THR A 340 -41.57 1.15 40.45
C THR A 340 -43.08 1.36 40.56
N MET A 341 -43.88 0.28 40.71
CA MET A 341 -45.31 0.42 41.01
C MET A 341 -45.57 1.07 42.36
N GLY A 342 -44.81 0.72 43.40
CA GLY A 342 -44.93 1.35 44.72
C GLY A 342 -44.71 2.86 44.65
N VAL A 343 -43.66 3.30 43.96
CA VAL A 343 -43.37 4.73 43.76
C VAL A 343 -44.45 5.43 42.93
N MET A 344 -45.09 4.74 41.97
CA MET A 344 -46.20 5.33 41.19
C MET A 344 -47.53 5.41 41.94
N VAL A 345 -47.75 4.55 42.95
CA VAL A 345 -48.96 4.59 43.79
C VAL A 345 -48.82 5.62 44.92
N GLU A 346 -47.60 5.96 45.30
CA GLU A 346 -47.27 6.95 46.33
C GLU A 346 -47.17 8.40 45.78
N ALA A 347 -47.18 8.56 44.44
CA ALA A 347 -47.15 9.85 43.72
C ALA A 347 -48.56 10.33 43.31
#